data_AF-A0A2T5PJM7-F1
#
_entry.id   AF-A0A2T5PJM7-F1
#
_cell.length_a   1.000
_cell.length_b   1.000
_cell.length_c   1.000
_cell.angle_alpha   90.00
_cell.angle_beta   90.00
_cell.angle_gamma   90.00
#
_symmetry.space_group_name_H-M   'P 1'
#
loop_
_entity.id
_entity.type
_entity.pdbx_description
1 polymer ?
#
loop_
_entity_poly.entity_id
_entity_poly.type
_entity_poly.pdbx_seq_one_letter_code
_entity_poly.pdbx_strand_id
1 'polypeptide(L)'
;MLLDPSTGWFQGIPHCPSPNFNARPGGEISLLVVHNISLPPGQFGTGKVQAFFQNRLPVHEHPFFAEIASLQVSAHFFIERDGGLTQFVSCLDRAWHAGVSSFEGRDNCNDFSLGVELEGTDDLPYTDAQYARLAELTRQLLDAYPALSTQRIRGHNDIAPGRKTDPGAAFDWPRLHAELKER
;
A
#
# COMPACT_ATOMS: atom_id res chain seq x y z
N MET A 1 8.50 -12.02 8.99
CA MET A 1 9.08 -10.65 9.02
C MET A 1 8.89 -10.02 10.40
N LEU A 2 9.67 -9.00 10.79
CA LEU A 2 9.50 -8.31 12.09
C LEU A 2 9.65 -6.80 11.94
N LEU A 3 8.68 -6.01 12.41
CA LEU A 3 8.80 -4.55 12.45
C LEU A 3 9.81 -4.10 13.51
N ASP A 4 10.75 -3.23 13.14
CA ASP A 4 11.50 -2.40 14.08
C ASP A 4 10.75 -1.06 14.28
N PRO A 5 10.08 -0.85 15.44
CA PRO A 5 9.27 0.34 15.66
C PRO A 5 10.11 1.63 15.77
N SER A 6 11.42 1.52 16.03
CA SER A 6 12.30 2.69 16.15
C SER A 6 12.70 3.26 14.79
N THR A 7 12.73 2.43 13.76
CA THR A 7 13.08 2.83 12.39
C THR A 7 11.89 2.82 11.43
N GLY A 8 10.80 2.13 11.79
CA GLY A 8 9.63 1.92 10.94
C GLY A 8 9.87 0.96 9.77
N TRP A 9 11.00 0.24 9.78
CA TRP A 9 11.35 -0.73 8.74
C TRP A 9 11.16 -2.16 9.25
N PHE A 10 10.62 -3.01 8.39
CA PHE A 10 10.51 -4.44 8.65
C PHE A 10 11.82 -5.15 8.32
N GLN A 11 12.27 -6.02 9.21
CA GLN A 11 13.40 -6.90 9.00
C GLN A 11 12.97 -8.20 8.31
N GLY A 12 13.89 -8.79 7.54
CA GLY A 12 13.69 -10.07 6.87
C GLY A 12 12.81 -9.99 5.61
N ILE A 13 12.63 -8.78 5.05
CA ILE A 13 11.97 -8.56 3.76
C ILE A 13 12.82 -7.66 2.85
N PRO A 14 12.66 -7.73 1.52
CA PRO A 14 13.28 -6.79 0.60
C PRO A 14 12.91 -5.33 0.89
N HIS A 15 13.92 -4.46 0.90
CA HIS A 15 13.74 -3.01 0.90
C HIS A 15 14.05 -2.45 -0.47
N CYS A 16 13.17 -1.58 -0.94
CA CYS A 16 13.30 -0.86 -2.20
C CYS A 16 13.07 0.63 -1.94
N PRO A 17 13.99 1.33 -1.25
CA PRO A 17 13.72 2.68 -0.75
C PRO A 17 13.29 3.64 -1.86
N SER A 18 12.15 4.30 -1.65
CA SER A 18 11.63 5.35 -2.53
C SER A 18 12.17 6.72 -2.10
N PRO A 19 12.49 7.63 -3.02
CA PRO A 19 12.78 9.03 -2.68
C PRO A 19 11.51 9.85 -2.42
N ASN A 20 10.32 9.31 -2.72
CA ASN A 20 9.05 10.03 -2.70
C ASN A 20 8.40 9.92 -1.32
N PHE A 21 8.95 10.58 -0.32
CA PHE A 21 8.36 10.67 1.01
C PHE A 21 8.77 11.96 1.70
N ASN A 22 8.14 12.25 2.83
CA ASN A 22 8.58 13.32 3.73
C ASN A 22 8.10 13.05 5.15
N ALA A 23 8.43 13.93 6.10
CA ALA A 23 7.96 13.78 7.48
C ALA A 23 6.42 13.88 7.57
N ARG A 24 5.81 13.02 8.40
CA ARG A 24 4.39 13.12 8.78
C ARG A 24 4.13 14.34 9.64
N PRO A 25 3.07 15.12 9.37
CA PRO A 25 2.59 16.11 10.33
C PRO A 25 2.16 15.41 11.63
N GLY A 26 2.85 15.69 12.74
CA GLY A 26 2.51 15.16 14.07
C GLY A 26 2.85 13.69 14.32
N GLY A 27 3.37 12.96 13.32
CA GLY A 27 3.81 11.56 13.49
C GLY A 27 2.69 10.54 13.73
N GLU A 28 1.42 10.91 13.49
CA GLU A 28 0.28 10.02 13.70
C GLU A 28 0.28 8.87 12.68
N ILE A 29 -0.03 7.67 13.14
CA ILE A 29 -0.29 6.49 12.31
C ILE A 29 -1.57 5.85 12.82
N SER A 30 -2.68 6.07 12.11
CA SER A 30 -4.01 5.64 12.55
C SER A 30 -4.91 5.11 11.45
N LEU A 31 -4.49 5.10 10.18
CA LEU A 31 -5.25 4.52 9.06
C LEU A 31 -4.38 3.58 8.23
N LEU A 32 -4.91 2.43 7.82
CA LEU A 32 -4.29 1.54 6.83
C LEU A 32 -5.12 1.62 5.55
N VAL A 33 -4.49 1.99 4.43
CA VAL A 33 -5.15 2.10 3.13
C VAL A 33 -4.66 0.98 2.21
N VAL A 34 -5.60 0.14 1.77
CA VAL A 34 -5.36 -0.94 0.81
C VAL A 34 -5.58 -0.39 -0.60
N HIS A 35 -4.60 -0.65 -1.46
CA HIS A 35 -4.56 -0.23 -2.85
C HIS A 35 -4.36 -1.43 -3.76
N ASN A 36 -4.50 -1.21 -5.07
CA ASN A 36 -3.96 -2.11 -6.07
C ASN A 36 -3.19 -1.36 -7.15
N ILE A 37 -2.26 -2.08 -7.75
CA ILE A 37 -1.49 -1.61 -8.88
C ILE A 37 -0.98 -2.78 -9.71
N SER A 38 -0.90 -2.59 -11.02
CA SER A 38 -0.19 -3.48 -11.94
C SER A 38 0.44 -2.64 -13.05
N LEU A 39 1.72 -2.90 -13.37
CA LEU A 39 2.46 -2.12 -14.36
C LEU A 39 3.22 -3.07 -15.31
N PRO A 40 2.95 -3.04 -16.63
CA PRO A 40 1.81 -2.38 -17.28
C PRO A 40 0.45 -2.83 -16.71
N PRO A 41 -0.63 -2.07 -16.94
CA PRO A 41 -1.95 -2.43 -16.41
C PRO A 41 -2.34 -3.88 -16.74
N GLY A 42 -2.73 -4.64 -15.72
CA GLY A 42 -3.10 -6.05 -15.84
C GLY A 42 -1.94 -7.03 -16.00
N GLN A 43 -0.68 -6.57 -15.91
CA GLN A 43 0.52 -7.41 -15.95
C GLN A 43 1.21 -7.44 -14.59
N PHE A 44 1.71 -8.62 -14.21
CA PHE A 44 2.22 -8.91 -12.87
C PHE A 44 3.65 -9.46 -12.93
N GLY A 45 4.40 -9.35 -11.82
CA GLY A 45 5.77 -9.87 -11.69
C GLY A 45 6.80 -9.18 -12.58
N THR A 46 6.53 -7.94 -12.98
CA THR A 46 7.32 -7.22 -14.00
C THR A 46 8.47 -6.40 -13.40
N GLY A 47 8.48 -6.19 -12.08
CA GLY A 47 9.39 -5.27 -11.40
C GLY A 47 9.12 -3.78 -11.66
N LYS A 48 8.07 -3.44 -12.43
CA LYS A 48 7.81 -2.05 -12.87
C LYS A 48 7.14 -1.20 -11.81
N VAL A 49 6.41 -1.80 -10.87
CA VAL A 49 5.87 -1.09 -9.70
C VAL A 49 7.01 -0.57 -8.83
N GLN A 50 8.01 -1.41 -8.59
CA GLN A 50 9.21 -1.04 -7.85
C GLN A 50 9.96 0.10 -8.55
N ALA A 51 10.17 -0.03 -9.87
CA ALA A 51 10.79 1.03 -10.67
C ALA A 51 9.99 2.34 -10.65
N PHE A 52 8.66 2.26 -10.71
CA PHE A 52 7.77 3.41 -10.67
C PHE A 52 7.89 4.19 -9.36
N PHE A 53 7.77 3.52 -8.21
CA PHE A 53 7.90 4.17 -6.91
C PHE A 53 9.30 4.71 -6.62
N GLN A 54 10.31 4.35 -7.42
CA GLN A 54 11.66 4.89 -7.32
C GLN A 54 11.97 5.99 -8.36
N ASN A 55 10.97 6.44 -9.14
CA ASN A 55 11.15 7.38 -10.26
C ASN A 55 12.12 6.84 -11.34
N ARG A 56 12.12 5.52 -11.55
CA ARG A 56 13.00 4.80 -12.49
C ARG A 56 12.22 4.01 -13.55
N LEU A 57 10.96 4.36 -13.79
CA LEU A 57 10.12 3.65 -14.75
C LEU A 57 10.68 3.79 -16.18
N PRO A 58 10.96 2.69 -16.89
CA PRO A 58 11.55 2.74 -18.23
C PRO A 58 10.49 3.09 -19.28
N VAL A 59 10.30 4.39 -19.52
CA VAL A 59 9.20 4.97 -20.31
C VAL A 59 9.04 4.39 -21.72
N HIS A 60 10.10 3.84 -22.30
CA HIS A 60 10.09 3.28 -23.66
C HIS A 60 9.53 1.86 -23.74
N GLU A 61 9.36 1.16 -22.61
CA GLU A 61 8.93 -0.26 -22.61
C GLU A 61 7.41 -0.44 -22.78
N HIS A 62 6.61 0.57 -22.45
CA HIS A 62 5.16 0.51 -22.61
C HIS A 62 4.55 1.92 -22.74
N PRO A 63 3.57 2.17 -23.64
CA PRO A 63 2.98 3.49 -23.84
C PRO A 63 2.45 4.14 -22.55
N PHE A 64 1.75 3.35 -21.72
CA PHE A 64 1.22 3.80 -20.43
C PHE A 64 2.29 4.36 -19.48
N PHE A 65 3.55 3.91 -19.58
CA PHE A 65 4.61 4.40 -18.71
C PHE A 65 4.95 5.86 -18.98
N ALA A 66 4.87 6.31 -20.23
CA ALA A 66 5.08 7.72 -20.57
C ALA A 66 4.04 8.64 -19.93
N GLU A 67 2.82 8.13 -19.67
CA GLU A 67 1.73 8.89 -19.04
C GLU A 67 1.96 9.11 -17.55
N ILE A 68 2.60 8.17 -16.87
CA ILE A 68 2.74 8.18 -15.40
C ILE A 68 4.16 8.48 -14.91
N ALA A 69 5.20 8.40 -15.74
CA ALA A 69 6.58 8.45 -15.28
C ALA A 69 7.02 9.77 -14.64
N SER A 70 6.28 10.86 -14.87
CA SER A 70 6.52 12.16 -14.20
C SER A 70 5.87 12.24 -12.81
N LEU A 71 4.97 11.32 -12.46
CA LEU A 71 4.33 11.28 -11.15
C LEU A 71 5.35 10.91 -10.08
N GLN A 72 5.33 11.65 -8.98
CA GLN A 72 6.09 11.32 -7.78
C GLN A 72 5.12 10.73 -6.76
N VAL A 73 5.09 9.41 -6.68
CA VAL A 73 4.21 8.65 -5.80
C VAL A 73 4.97 7.49 -5.17
N SER A 74 4.44 6.98 -4.07
CA SER A 74 4.99 5.86 -3.32
C SER A 74 3.92 5.26 -2.42
N ALA A 75 4.13 4.02 -2.01
CA ALA A 75 3.43 3.39 -0.89
C ALA A 75 4.43 2.98 0.19
N HIS A 76 3.96 2.48 1.33
CA HIS A 76 4.87 1.89 2.32
C HIS A 76 5.25 0.48 1.88
N PHE A 77 4.27 -0.28 1.41
CA PHE A 77 4.40 -1.71 1.11
C PHE A 77 3.81 -2.07 -0.25
N PHE A 78 4.35 -3.12 -0.86
CA PHE A 78 3.80 -3.77 -2.05
C PHE A 78 3.83 -5.28 -1.87
N ILE A 79 2.70 -5.94 -2.12
CA ILE A 79 2.56 -7.40 -2.05
C ILE A 79 2.28 -7.96 -3.45
N GLU A 80 3.26 -8.68 -3.99
CA GLU A 80 3.21 -9.35 -5.28
C GLU A 80 2.23 -10.53 -5.27
N ARG A 81 1.86 -11.03 -6.47
CA ARG A 81 0.88 -12.13 -6.60
C ARG A 81 1.25 -13.40 -5.83
N ASP A 82 2.55 -13.66 -5.66
CA ASP A 82 3.08 -14.81 -4.93
C ASP A 82 3.20 -14.57 -3.42
N GLY A 83 2.79 -13.40 -2.92
CA GLY A 83 2.94 -12.99 -1.53
C GLY A 83 4.30 -12.38 -1.20
N GLY A 84 5.19 -12.15 -2.18
CA GLY A 84 6.40 -11.35 -2.00
C GLY A 84 6.06 -9.98 -1.44
N LEU A 85 6.73 -9.55 -0.35
CA LEU A 85 6.49 -8.25 0.27
C LEU A 85 7.74 -7.38 0.10
N THR A 86 7.57 -6.19 -0.46
CA THR A 86 8.61 -5.18 -0.55
C THR A 86 8.19 -3.94 0.26
N GLN A 87 9.13 -3.34 0.99
CA GLN A 87 8.92 -2.05 1.66
C GLN A 87 9.68 -0.92 0.97
N PHE A 88 9.05 0.24 0.78
CA PHE A 88 9.64 1.41 0.10
C PHE A 88 9.87 2.61 1.01
N VAL A 89 9.02 2.77 2.03
CA VAL A 89 9.04 3.93 2.93
C VAL A 89 8.91 3.42 4.37
N SER A 90 9.65 4.04 5.29
CA SER A 90 9.48 3.79 6.73
C SER A 90 8.04 4.06 7.14
N CYS A 91 7.47 3.24 8.02
CA CYS A 91 6.17 3.53 8.60
C CYS A 91 6.13 4.86 9.36
N LEU A 92 7.26 5.37 9.84
CA LEU A 92 7.36 6.65 10.55
C LEU A 92 7.31 7.86 9.60
N ASP A 93 7.57 7.64 8.32
CA ASP A 93 7.54 8.65 7.28
C ASP A 93 6.21 8.65 6.52
N ARG A 94 5.94 9.75 5.81
CA ARG A 94 4.76 9.95 4.99
C ARG A 94 5.04 9.54 3.54
N ALA A 95 4.57 8.36 3.12
CA ALA A 95 4.50 8.00 1.71
C ALA A 95 3.41 8.80 0.97
N TRP A 96 3.47 8.82 -0.37
CA TRP A 96 2.59 9.61 -1.23
C TRP A 96 1.66 8.70 -2.06
N HIS A 97 0.68 8.06 -1.39
CA HIS A 97 -0.19 7.05 -2.02
C HIS A 97 -1.66 7.49 -2.17
N ALA A 98 -2.20 8.26 -1.22
CA ALA A 98 -3.63 8.56 -1.16
C ALA A 98 -4.07 9.74 -2.04
N GLY A 99 -3.17 10.69 -2.35
CA GLY A 99 -3.54 11.94 -3.02
C GLY A 99 -4.66 12.71 -2.31
N VAL A 100 -5.53 13.40 -3.07
CA VAL A 100 -6.72 14.08 -2.54
C VAL A 100 -7.70 13.05 -1.98
N SER A 101 -7.88 13.06 -0.66
CA SER A 101 -8.59 12.02 0.10
C SER A 101 -9.10 12.58 1.43
N SER A 102 -10.16 11.97 1.98
CA SER A 102 -10.75 12.34 3.27
C SER A 102 -11.25 11.09 4.01
N PHE A 103 -10.97 11.01 5.32
CA PHE A 103 -11.45 9.93 6.19
C PHE A 103 -11.95 10.51 7.51
N GLU A 104 -13.18 10.18 7.90
CA GLU A 104 -13.84 10.70 9.11
C GLU A 104 -13.81 12.25 9.21
N GLY A 105 -13.95 12.93 8.06
CA GLY A 105 -13.93 14.39 7.98
C GLY A 105 -12.52 15.01 8.03
N ARG A 106 -11.46 14.20 8.00
CA ARG A 106 -10.06 14.65 7.94
C ARG A 106 -9.50 14.46 6.55
N ASP A 107 -9.08 15.56 5.94
CA ASP A 107 -8.45 15.54 4.62
C ASP A 107 -6.97 15.09 4.70
N ASN A 108 -6.37 14.83 3.53
CA ASN A 108 -4.96 14.45 3.37
C ASN A 108 -4.60 13.17 4.12
N CYS A 109 -5.22 12.05 3.76
CA CYS A 109 -5.04 10.78 4.45
C CYS A 109 -3.58 10.31 4.52
N ASN A 110 -2.69 10.73 3.60
CA ASN A 110 -1.25 10.45 3.69
C ASN A 110 -0.68 10.83 5.07
N ASP A 111 -1.15 11.92 5.69
CA ASP A 111 -0.59 12.45 6.94
C ASP A 111 -0.66 11.46 8.10
N PHE A 112 -1.70 10.62 8.14
CA PHE A 112 -1.97 9.69 9.24
C PHE A 112 -2.16 8.24 8.79
N SER A 113 -1.87 7.91 7.53
CA SER A 113 -2.07 6.55 6.99
C SER A 113 -0.82 5.86 6.45
N LEU A 114 -0.87 4.53 6.50
CA LEU A 114 0.04 3.63 5.79
C LEU A 114 -0.65 3.08 4.54
N GLY A 115 -0.07 3.29 3.37
CA GLY A 115 -0.50 2.63 2.12
C GLY A 115 0.16 1.26 1.89
N VAL A 116 -0.67 0.24 1.60
CA VAL A 116 -0.26 -1.10 1.14
C VAL A 116 -0.83 -1.34 -0.25
N GLU A 117 0.04 -1.59 -1.21
CA GLU A 117 -0.30 -1.93 -2.59
C GLU A 117 -0.37 -3.44 -2.75
N LEU A 118 -1.46 -3.95 -3.34
CA LEU A 118 -1.54 -5.33 -3.80
C LEU A 118 -1.34 -5.38 -5.32
N GLU A 119 -0.46 -6.24 -5.80
CA GLU A 119 -0.33 -6.48 -7.22
C GLU A 119 -1.65 -7.05 -7.76
N GLY A 120 -2.32 -6.34 -8.66
CA GLY A 120 -3.67 -6.72 -9.07
C GLY A 120 -4.42 -5.67 -9.88
N THR A 121 -5.72 -5.91 -10.00
CA THR A 121 -6.70 -5.06 -10.68
C THR A 121 -8.02 -5.09 -9.90
N ASP A 122 -8.96 -4.21 -10.24
CA ASP A 122 -10.25 -4.10 -9.55
C ASP A 122 -11.18 -5.30 -9.74
N ASP A 123 -10.93 -6.12 -10.77
CA ASP A 123 -11.79 -7.17 -11.27
C ASP A 123 -11.17 -8.58 -11.21
N LEU A 124 -9.87 -8.70 -10.96
CA LEU A 124 -9.19 -9.98 -10.80
C LEU A 124 -9.02 -10.34 -9.31
N PRO A 125 -9.56 -11.47 -8.82
CA PRO A 125 -9.39 -11.90 -7.43
C PRO A 125 -7.94 -11.94 -6.98
N TYR A 126 -7.65 -11.44 -5.78
CA TYR A 126 -6.33 -11.54 -5.16
C TYR A 126 -6.01 -12.95 -4.69
N THR A 127 -4.72 -13.30 -4.64
CA THR A 127 -4.29 -14.67 -4.32
C THR A 127 -4.33 -14.96 -2.83
N ASP A 128 -4.33 -16.25 -2.47
CA ASP A 128 -4.23 -16.68 -1.08
C ASP A 128 -2.95 -16.18 -0.41
N ALA A 129 -1.85 -16.16 -1.16
CA ALA A 129 -0.57 -15.67 -0.66
C ALA A 129 -0.62 -14.17 -0.34
N GLN A 130 -1.35 -13.38 -1.14
CA GLN A 130 -1.54 -11.95 -0.89
C GLN A 130 -2.34 -11.70 0.38
N TYR A 131 -3.46 -12.40 0.57
CA TYR A 131 -4.25 -12.26 1.80
C TYR A 131 -3.46 -12.67 3.04
N ALA A 132 -2.80 -13.84 3.00
CA ALA A 132 -2.01 -14.31 4.12
C ALA A 132 -0.90 -13.31 4.50
N ARG A 133 -0.21 -12.74 3.50
CA ARG A 133 0.83 -11.73 3.74
C ARG A 133 0.25 -10.41 4.22
N LEU A 134 -0.87 -9.95 3.66
CA LEU A 134 -1.55 -8.74 4.11
C LEU A 134 -2.03 -8.87 5.56
N ALA A 135 -2.57 -10.02 5.94
CA ALA A 135 -2.99 -10.30 7.31
C ALA A 135 -1.80 -10.36 8.28
N GLU A 136 -0.69 -11.00 7.90
CA GLU A 136 0.56 -11.01 8.68
C GLU A 136 1.10 -9.59 8.90
N LEU A 137 1.15 -8.77 7.83
CA LEU A 137 1.59 -7.38 7.88
C LEU A 137 0.68 -6.56 8.80
N THR A 138 -0.62 -6.63 8.55
CA THR A 138 -1.63 -5.84 9.25
C THR A 138 -1.64 -6.13 10.75
N ARG A 139 -1.47 -7.39 11.16
CA ARG A 139 -1.36 -7.75 12.60
C ARG A 139 -0.18 -7.05 13.26
N GLN A 140 1.01 -7.09 12.64
CA GLN A 140 2.18 -6.41 13.21
C GLN A 140 2.01 -4.88 13.26
N LEU A 141 1.34 -4.29 12.27
CA LEU A 141 1.03 -2.86 12.27
C LEU A 141 0.03 -2.49 13.37
N LEU A 142 -1.02 -3.31 13.58
CA LEU A 142 -1.98 -3.12 14.66
C LEU A 142 -1.32 -3.23 16.04
N ASP A 143 -0.41 -4.17 16.22
CA ASP A 143 0.34 -4.35 17.47
C ASP A 143 1.28 -3.17 17.75
N ALA A 144 1.89 -2.60 16.72
CA ALA A 144 2.89 -1.54 16.85
C ALA A 144 2.28 -0.11 16.94
N TYR A 145 1.11 0.11 16.35
CA TYR A 145 0.49 1.44 16.25
C TYR A 145 -0.91 1.44 16.89
N PRO A 146 -1.03 1.84 18.18
CA PRO A 146 -2.27 1.70 18.94
C PRO A 146 -3.48 2.50 18.42
N ALA A 147 -3.26 3.50 17.56
CA ALA A 147 -4.32 4.27 16.94
C ALA A 147 -4.88 3.60 15.66
N LEU A 148 -4.20 2.57 15.13
CA LEU A 148 -4.78 1.69 14.12
C LEU A 148 -5.79 0.75 14.76
N SER A 149 -6.82 0.41 14.00
CA SER A 149 -7.78 -0.61 14.38
C SER A 149 -8.29 -1.32 13.14
N THR A 150 -8.93 -2.48 13.30
CA THR A 150 -9.57 -3.19 12.19
C THR A 150 -10.64 -2.35 11.49
N GLN A 151 -11.26 -1.41 12.21
CA GLN A 151 -12.24 -0.46 11.68
C GLN A 151 -11.58 0.69 10.92
N ARG A 152 -10.27 0.86 10.99
CA ARG A 152 -9.50 1.90 10.29
C ARG A 152 -8.59 1.26 9.23
N ILE A 153 -9.00 0.12 8.69
CA ILE A 153 -8.47 -0.46 7.46
C ILE A 153 -9.49 -0.19 6.36
N ARG A 154 -9.09 0.53 5.31
CA ARG A 154 -9.99 1.01 4.25
C ARG A 154 -9.37 0.85 2.88
N GLY A 155 -10.20 0.78 1.86
CA GLY A 155 -9.76 0.86 0.47
C GLY A 155 -9.47 2.31 0.07
N HIS A 156 -8.71 2.50 -0.99
CA HIS A 156 -8.49 3.83 -1.55
C HIS A 156 -9.79 4.47 -2.04
N ASN A 157 -10.69 3.65 -2.59
CA ASN A 157 -12.05 4.02 -2.99
C ASN A 157 -12.90 4.58 -1.82
N ASP A 158 -12.70 4.08 -0.60
CA ASP A 158 -13.44 4.55 0.58
C ASP A 158 -13.04 5.97 0.99
N ILE A 159 -11.76 6.32 0.82
CA ILE A 159 -11.22 7.64 1.21
C ILE A 159 -11.19 8.65 0.05
N ALA A 160 -11.43 8.20 -1.18
CA ALA A 160 -11.44 9.02 -2.37
C ALA A 160 -12.59 8.65 -3.34
N PRO A 161 -13.85 8.65 -2.86
CA PRO A 161 -14.99 8.21 -3.65
C PRO A 161 -15.15 9.08 -4.91
N GLY A 162 -15.43 8.42 -6.04
CA GLY A 162 -15.58 9.06 -7.36
C GLY A 162 -14.26 9.40 -8.07
N ARG A 163 -13.11 9.31 -7.39
CA ARG A 163 -11.78 9.50 -8.00
C ARG A 163 -11.02 8.18 -8.14
N LYS A 164 -11.12 7.29 -7.15
CA LYS A 164 -10.38 6.03 -7.10
C LYS A 164 -11.33 4.85 -6.89
N THR A 165 -10.98 3.72 -7.49
CA THR A 165 -11.78 2.49 -7.48
C THR A 165 -11.04 1.34 -6.80
N ASP A 166 -9.71 1.41 -6.68
CA ASP A 166 -8.88 0.43 -5.97
C ASP A 166 -9.22 0.34 -4.47
N PRO A 167 -9.16 -0.85 -3.85
CA PRO A 167 -8.69 -2.14 -4.40
C PRO A 167 -9.77 -2.90 -5.22
N GLY A 168 -10.91 -2.26 -5.50
CA GLY A 168 -11.94 -2.77 -6.39
C GLY A 168 -12.83 -3.86 -5.82
N ALA A 169 -13.77 -4.32 -6.64
CA ALA A 169 -14.75 -5.34 -6.27
C ALA A 169 -14.12 -6.72 -6.05
N ALA A 170 -12.94 -6.97 -6.62
CA ALA A 170 -12.18 -8.20 -6.42
C ALA A 170 -11.58 -8.35 -5.01
N PHE A 171 -11.55 -7.28 -4.21
CA PHE A 171 -11.03 -7.34 -2.85
C PHE A 171 -12.09 -7.82 -1.85
N ASP A 172 -11.93 -9.05 -1.38
CA ASP A 172 -12.74 -9.70 -0.34
C ASP A 172 -12.39 -9.19 1.08
N TRP A 173 -13.13 -8.17 1.53
CA TRP A 173 -13.04 -7.65 2.90
C TRP A 173 -13.41 -8.68 3.98
N PRO A 174 -14.52 -9.44 3.87
CA PRO A 174 -14.83 -10.52 4.81
C PRO A 174 -13.68 -11.50 5.02
N ARG A 175 -12.98 -11.88 3.95
CA ARG A 175 -11.82 -12.76 4.02
C ARG A 175 -10.70 -12.16 4.85
N LEU A 176 -10.25 -10.93 4.55
CA LEU A 176 -9.22 -10.27 5.35
C LEU A 176 -9.62 -10.21 6.83
N HIS A 177 -10.88 -9.85 7.12
CA HIS A 177 -11.36 -9.79 8.50
C HIS A 177 -11.42 -11.15 9.20
N ALA A 178 -11.64 -12.24 8.46
CA ALA A 178 -11.55 -13.59 9.00
C ALA A 178 -10.09 -13.93 9.36
N GLU A 179 -9.16 -13.71 8.44
CA GLU A 179 -7.73 -13.99 8.65
C GLU A 179 -7.11 -13.16 9.80
N LEU A 180 -7.62 -11.95 10.05
CA LEU A 180 -7.19 -11.13 11.19
C LEU A 180 -7.69 -11.64 12.55
N LYS A 181 -8.73 -12.48 12.58
CA LYS A 181 -9.28 -13.06 13.83
C LYS A 181 -8.61 -14.39 14.20
N GLU A 182 -8.07 -15.09 13.22
CA GLU A 182 -7.35 -16.36 13.42
C GLU A 182 -6.02 -16.05 14.13
N ARG A 183 -5.90 -16.47 15.39
CA ARG A 183 -4.71 -16.32 16.25
C ARG A 183 -4.01 -17.65 16.42
#